data_AF-A0A9N7VBC5-F1
#
_entry.id   AF-A0A9N7VBC5-F1
#
_cell.length_a   1.000
_cell.length_b   1.000
_cell.length_c   1.000
_cell.angle_alpha   90.00
_cell.angle_beta   90.00
_cell.angle_gamma   90.00
#
_symmetry.space_group_name_H-M   'P 1'
#
loop_
_entity.id
_entity.type
_entity.pdbx_description
1 polymer ?
#
loop_
_entity_poly.entity_id
_entity_poly.type
_entity_poly.pdbx_seq_one_letter_code
_entity_poly.pdbx_strand_id
1 'polypeptide(L)'
;MDRIRLCISLRTILLQCFILRGVMCIQKREWVGSLTAKLTEGDVACYSEYMEMWIHGARIEGLAAWLSGTLRIQVNLESLDQLNLQLSACGYSLHKDPDKNFIFRVSYTGCFLQQQRGFHVLTLNLVKRITRFGGRRHSFIMTCPVVSVLPAREEIQCDPENIQVIRQVPHDNWNNELQWDLSLSDQLIVAMEDASLIQMNIVTNGSDIIVRGRRREILSPVKVMENEGEFLALKLVSGQYAYSMEAMCPTVTTSTADETVMHIFKRLLGLTKRGSTHTEELTVSDVSVNQTQNFTVHETSEFVSLIIPTTQILQTKTCTDSKQLLQSFYRVDVVLTFKETNHKMHWTMENTMPCTAGPAASYVTSSPAPHITVRPTLNFINTSLSTERAAVPTHTQPKQDSSTPRDHDGNLHKPFTSHTGRGRLV
;
A
#
# COMPACT_ATOMS: atom_id res chain seq x y z
N MET A 1 54.34 -2.33 49.20
CA MET A 1 54.11 -2.73 47.79
C MET A 1 52.63 -2.66 47.38
N ASP A 2 51.71 -2.32 48.29
CA ASP A 2 50.26 -2.34 48.01
C ASP A 2 49.70 -1.09 47.32
N ARG A 3 50.39 0.06 47.38
CA ARG A 3 49.97 1.28 46.67
C ARG A 3 50.14 1.20 45.15
N ILE A 4 51.10 0.40 44.67
CA ILE A 4 51.40 0.26 43.23
C ILE A 4 50.46 -0.76 42.59
N ARG A 5 50.10 -1.85 43.29
CA ARG A 5 49.07 -2.79 42.83
C ARG A 5 47.68 -2.17 42.74
N LEU A 6 47.33 -1.26 43.66
CA LEU A 6 46.06 -0.53 43.60
C LEU A 6 45.99 0.41 42.40
N CYS A 7 47.10 1.09 42.06
CA CYS A 7 47.14 2.01 40.91
C CYS A 7 47.10 1.30 39.55
N ILE A 8 47.69 0.10 39.46
CA ILE A 8 47.64 -0.72 38.24
C ILE A 8 46.23 -1.29 38.08
N SER A 9 45.63 -1.86 39.13
CA SER A 9 44.26 -2.39 39.11
C SER A 9 43.22 -1.31 38.75
N LEU A 10 43.35 -0.10 39.29
CA LEU A 10 42.44 1.01 38.97
C LEU A 10 42.57 1.47 37.52
N ARG A 11 43.79 1.42 36.94
CA ARG A 11 44.01 1.76 35.52
C ARG A 11 43.48 0.68 34.58
N THR A 12 43.57 -0.60 34.91
CA THR A 12 42.99 -1.68 34.08
C THR A 12 41.46 -1.67 34.13
N ILE A 13 40.86 -1.33 35.28
CA ILE A 13 39.40 -1.19 35.42
C ILE A 13 38.90 0.05 34.67
N LEU A 14 39.61 1.18 34.75
CA LEU A 14 39.27 2.37 33.96
C LEU A 14 39.43 2.13 32.46
N LEU A 15 40.46 1.41 32.01
CA LEU A 15 40.63 1.09 30.58
C LEU A 15 39.58 0.08 30.09
N GLN A 16 39.17 -0.91 30.90
CA GLN A 16 38.06 -1.81 30.55
C GLN A 16 36.70 -1.09 30.55
N CYS A 17 36.48 -0.11 31.42
CA CYS A 17 35.30 0.76 31.34
C CYS A 17 35.30 1.67 30.12
N PHE A 18 36.47 2.06 29.60
CA PHE A 18 36.58 2.86 28.37
C PHE A 18 36.46 2.01 27.09
N ILE A 19 36.90 0.74 27.11
CA ILE A 19 36.79 -0.16 25.94
C ILE A 19 35.41 -0.84 25.87
N LEU A 20 34.68 -1.02 26.97
CA LEU A 20 33.27 -1.45 26.94
C LEU A 20 32.25 -0.31 26.76
N ARG A 21 32.66 0.97 26.80
CA ARG A 21 31.80 2.11 26.42
C ARG A 21 31.86 2.46 24.92
N GLY A 22 32.65 1.72 24.14
CA GLY A 22 32.76 1.85 22.69
C GLY A 22 31.81 0.96 21.88
N VAL A 23 30.92 0.21 22.52
CA VAL A 23 29.81 -0.45 21.82
C VAL A 23 28.70 0.59 21.73
N MET A 24 28.42 1.01 20.50
CA MET A 24 27.47 2.03 20.13
C MET A 24 26.21 1.97 21.00
N CYS A 25 26.11 2.89 21.94
CA CYS A 25 24.81 3.46 22.24
C CYS A 25 24.49 4.26 20.98
N ILE A 26 23.90 3.59 19.98
CA ILE A 26 23.14 4.27 18.94
C ILE A 26 22.25 5.20 19.73
N GLN A 27 22.60 6.47 19.65
CA GLN A 27 21.89 7.53 20.31
C GLN A 27 20.45 7.35 19.84
N LYS A 28 19.58 6.89 20.74
CA LYS A 28 18.14 6.97 20.58
C LYS A 28 17.81 8.46 20.54
N ARG A 29 18.20 9.14 19.46
CA ARG A 29 17.53 10.35 19.02
C ARG A 29 16.20 9.82 18.54
N GLU A 30 15.24 9.83 19.44
CA GLU A 30 13.87 10.13 19.06
C GLU A 30 13.91 11.43 18.24
N TRP A 31 14.18 11.31 16.94
CA TRP A 31 13.88 12.34 15.94
C TRP A 31 12.36 12.35 15.64
N VAL A 32 11.56 12.06 16.68
CA VAL A 32 10.17 12.53 16.84
C VAL A 32 10.17 14.02 17.22
N GLY A 33 11.35 14.63 17.37
CA GLY A 33 11.54 16.06 17.25
C GLY A 33 11.35 16.49 15.79
N SER A 34 10.09 16.65 15.43
CA SER A 34 9.64 17.56 14.38
C SER A 34 10.63 18.73 14.23
N LEU A 35 11.38 18.76 13.12
CA LEU A 35 11.77 20.04 12.53
C LEU A 35 10.48 20.62 11.94
N THR A 36 9.53 20.95 12.82
CA THR A 36 8.49 21.91 12.52
C THR A 36 9.28 23.19 12.36
N ALA A 37 9.68 23.48 11.12
CA ALA A 37 9.77 24.87 10.70
C ALA A 37 8.57 25.56 11.35
N LYS A 38 8.81 26.59 12.18
CA LYS A 38 7.74 27.28 12.92
C LYS A 38 6.63 27.58 11.92
N LEU A 39 5.56 26.77 11.89
CA LEU A 39 4.47 26.98 10.96
C LEU A 39 3.86 28.31 11.37
N THR A 40 3.95 29.27 10.47
CA THR A 40 3.32 30.55 10.62
C THR A 40 1.84 30.40 10.28
N GLU A 41 1.02 31.24 10.88
CA GLU A 41 -0.42 31.18 10.72
C GLU A 41 -0.80 31.39 9.25
N GLY A 42 -1.48 30.40 8.65
CA GLY A 42 -1.85 30.42 7.24
C GLY A 42 -0.89 29.67 6.32
N ASP A 43 0.17 29.05 6.84
CA ASP A 43 1.02 28.14 6.05
C ASP A 43 0.20 26.94 5.58
N VAL A 44 0.30 26.67 4.28
CA VAL A 44 -0.41 25.60 3.61
C VAL A 44 0.58 24.52 3.20
N ALA A 45 0.34 23.31 3.68
CA ALA A 45 1.05 22.12 3.25
C ALA A 45 0.24 21.44 2.15
N CYS A 46 0.87 21.24 1.00
CA CYS A 46 0.25 20.61 -0.16
C CYS A 46 0.71 19.16 -0.27
N TYR A 47 -0.23 18.22 -0.27
CA TYR A 47 0.00 16.80 -0.46
C TYR A 47 -0.58 16.36 -1.80
N SER A 48 -0.46 15.08 -2.15
CA SER A 48 -0.90 14.59 -3.46
C SER A 48 -2.42 14.67 -3.67
N GLU A 49 -3.20 14.36 -2.65
CA GLU A 49 -4.67 14.28 -2.77
C GLU A 49 -5.41 15.42 -2.05
N TYR A 50 -4.70 16.18 -1.24
CA TYR A 50 -5.28 17.16 -0.33
C TYR A 50 -4.25 18.23 0.07
N MET A 51 -4.74 19.27 0.72
CA MET A 51 -3.91 20.28 1.35
C MET A 51 -4.38 20.52 2.79
N GLU A 52 -3.44 20.92 3.63
CA GLU A 52 -3.67 21.22 5.04
C GLU A 52 -3.27 22.65 5.35
N MET A 53 -4.03 23.29 6.23
CA MET A 53 -3.64 24.56 6.83
C MET A 53 -3.73 24.44 8.35
N TRP A 54 -2.69 24.90 9.02
CA TRP A 54 -2.68 25.01 10.47
C TRP A 54 -3.51 26.21 10.92
N ILE A 55 -4.35 26.00 11.93
CA ILE A 55 -5.28 26.99 12.48
C ILE A 55 -5.05 27.09 13.99
N HIS A 56 -4.64 28.28 14.42
CA HIS A 56 -4.49 28.56 15.84
C HIS A 56 -5.83 28.43 16.58
N GLY A 57 -5.83 27.84 17.78
CA GLY A 57 -7.05 27.59 18.56
C GLY A 57 -7.92 28.84 18.78
N ALA A 58 -7.32 30.03 18.92
CA ALA A 58 -8.05 31.29 19.07
C ALA A 58 -8.88 31.72 17.84
N ARG A 59 -8.72 31.05 16.68
CA ARG A 59 -9.47 31.34 15.45
C ARG A 59 -10.48 30.25 15.08
N ILE A 60 -10.59 29.20 15.89
CA ILE A 60 -11.44 28.06 15.56
C ILE A 60 -12.92 28.44 15.46
N GLU A 61 -13.39 29.37 16.28
CA GLU A 61 -14.77 29.88 16.18
C GLU A 61 -15.05 30.57 14.84
N GLY A 62 -14.04 31.26 14.29
CA GLY A 62 -14.14 31.90 12.97
C GLY A 62 -14.26 30.85 11.85
N LEU A 63 -13.49 29.77 11.95
CA LEU A 63 -13.60 28.62 11.03
C LEU A 63 -14.96 27.92 11.17
N ALA A 64 -15.42 27.69 12.40
CA ALA A 64 -16.71 27.05 12.66
C ALA A 64 -17.88 27.87 12.07
N ALA A 65 -17.85 29.20 12.23
CA ALA A 65 -18.84 30.07 11.61
C ALA A 65 -18.77 30.03 10.07
N TRP A 66 -17.56 29.99 9.51
CA TRP A 66 -17.38 29.87 8.06
C TRP A 66 -17.88 28.52 7.52
N LEU A 67 -17.56 27.40 8.17
CA LEU A 67 -18.02 26.07 7.83
C LEU A 67 -19.55 25.97 7.93
N SER A 68 -20.12 26.48 9.02
CA SER A 68 -21.58 26.49 9.21
C SER A 68 -22.28 27.30 8.12
N GLY A 69 -21.76 28.48 7.77
CA GLY A 69 -22.34 29.31 6.72
C GLY A 69 -22.18 28.73 5.31
N THR A 70 -21.00 28.18 5.01
CA THR A 70 -20.65 27.70 3.66
C THR A 70 -21.30 26.36 3.36
N LEU A 71 -21.28 25.43 4.33
CA LEU A 71 -21.83 24.08 4.17
C LEU A 71 -23.28 23.97 4.65
N ARG A 72 -23.81 24.99 5.33
CA ARG A 72 -25.16 24.98 5.95
C ARG A 72 -25.34 23.85 6.96
N ILE A 73 -24.27 23.53 7.71
CA ILE A 73 -24.28 22.51 8.76
C ILE A 73 -24.19 23.13 10.15
N GLN A 74 -24.56 22.35 11.17
CA GLN A 74 -24.31 22.72 12.56
C GLN A 74 -22.92 22.25 12.98
N VAL A 75 -22.04 23.19 13.32
CA VAL A 75 -20.66 22.87 13.70
C VAL A 75 -20.57 22.72 15.23
N ASN A 76 -20.23 21.51 15.68
CA ASN A 76 -19.89 21.23 17.08
C ASN A 76 -18.40 20.88 17.18
N LEU A 77 -17.62 21.70 17.90
CA LEU A 77 -16.17 21.51 18.07
C LEU A 77 -15.80 20.59 19.25
N GLU A 78 -16.79 20.19 20.06
CA GLU A 78 -16.57 19.27 21.20
C GLU A 78 -16.34 17.83 20.72
N SER A 79 -17.05 17.42 19.66
CA SER A 79 -16.92 16.11 19.02
C SER A 79 -16.48 16.25 17.58
N LEU A 80 -15.17 16.16 17.34
CA LEU A 80 -14.60 16.28 16.00
C LEU A 80 -14.97 15.10 15.10
N ASP A 81 -15.13 13.90 15.64
CA ASP A 81 -15.47 12.71 14.84
C ASP A 81 -16.86 12.87 14.19
N GLN A 82 -17.85 13.31 14.98
CA GLN A 82 -19.20 13.56 14.46
C GLN A 82 -19.22 14.72 13.46
N LEU A 83 -18.43 15.77 13.71
CA LEU A 83 -18.28 16.87 12.77
C LEU A 83 -17.63 16.39 11.45
N ASN A 84 -16.58 15.58 11.53
CA ASN A 84 -15.87 15.05 10.37
C ASN A 84 -16.75 14.16 9.49
N LEU A 85 -17.72 13.44 10.05
CA LEU A 85 -18.73 12.72 9.26
C LEU A 85 -19.59 13.65 8.38
N GLN A 86 -19.83 14.89 8.81
CA GLN A 86 -20.55 15.88 8.01
C GLN A 86 -19.63 16.59 7.02
N LEU A 87 -18.38 16.86 7.43
CA LEU A 87 -17.38 17.52 6.61
C LEU A 87 -16.88 16.65 5.44
N SER A 88 -16.81 15.33 5.64
CA SER A 88 -16.31 14.39 4.63
C SER A 88 -17.13 14.40 3.34
N ALA A 89 -18.42 14.71 3.41
CA ALA A 89 -19.29 14.88 2.23
C ALA A 89 -18.79 15.98 1.27
N CYS A 90 -18.03 16.95 1.79
CA CYS A 90 -17.37 17.99 1.01
C CYS A 90 -15.86 17.83 0.90
N GLY A 91 -15.31 16.66 1.26
CA GLY A 91 -13.88 16.38 1.23
C GLY A 91 -13.07 17.15 2.28
N TYR A 92 -13.71 17.59 3.37
CA TYR A 92 -13.06 18.36 4.43
C TYR A 92 -12.85 17.48 5.67
N SER A 93 -11.80 17.77 6.44
CA SER A 93 -11.64 17.24 7.79
C SER A 93 -10.92 18.22 8.72
N LEU A 94 -11.15 18.05 10.02
CA LEU A 94 -10.60 18.89 11.06
C LEU A 94 -10.02 18.01 12.17
N HIS A 95 -8.75 18.23 12.47
CA HIS A 95 -8.00 17.46 13.47
C HIS A 95 -7.44 18.39 14.55
N LYS A 96 -7.28 17.87 15.77
CA LYS A 96 -6.54 18.55 16.84
C LYS A 96 -5.07 18.14 16.77
N ASP A 97 -4.20 19.14 16.84
CA ASP A 97 -2.77 18.98 17.07
C ASP A 97 -2.52 18.83 18.59
N PRO A 98 -1.49 18.08 19.05
CA PRO A 98 -0.99 18.06 20.43
C PRO A 98 -1.05 19.40 21.19
N ASP A 99 -0.78 20.52 20.53
CA ASP A 99 -0.79 21.86 21.13
C ASP A 99 -2.19 22.51 21.25
N LYS A 100 -3.26 21.73 21.12
CA LYS A 100 -4.68 22.19 21.10
C LYS A 100 -5.00 23.18 19.97
N ASN A 101 -4.14 23.23 18.96
CA ASN A 101 -4.42 23.89 17.69
C ASN A 101 -5.15 22.92 16.75
N PHE A 102 -5.54 23.41 15.59
CA PHE A 102 -6.31 22.65 14.63
C PHE A 102 -5.59 22.54 13.30
N ILE A 103 -5.74 21.40 12.63
CA ILE A 103 -5.31 21.18 11.26
C ILE A 103 -6.59 21.05 10.44
N PHE A 104 -6.82 22.00 9.54
CA PHE A 104 -7.91 21.94 8.60
C PHE A 104 -7.40 21.36 7.29
N ARG A 105 -8.00 20.26 6.87
CA ARG A 105 -7.64 19.49 5.69
C ARG A 105 -8.78 19.56 4.67
N VAL A 106 -8.39 19.65 3.40
CA VAL A 106 -9.32 19.72 2.27
C VAL A 106 -8.76 18.91 1.10
N SER A 107 -9.52 17.91 0.63
CA SER A 107 -9.22 17.17 -0.60
C SER A 107 -9.32 18.09 -1.80
N TYR A 108 -8.47 17.94 -2.82
CA TYR A 108 -8.55 18.75 -4.04
C TYR A 108 -9.85 18.56 -4.85
N THR A 109 -10.60 17.51 -4.56
CA THR A 109 -11.93 17.25 -5.13
C THR A 109 -13.08 17.79 -4.26
N GLY A 110 -12.74 18.42 -3.15
CA GLY A 110 -13.70 18.94 -2.18
C GLY A 110 -14.56 20.09 -2.70
N CYS A 111 -15.63 20.39 -1.98
CA CYS A 111 -16.53 21.48 -2.31
C CYS A 111 -15.79 22.83 -2.33
N PHE A 112 -16.28 23.80 -3.12
CA PHE A 112 -15.80 25.19 -3.16
C PHE A 112 -14.33 25.42 -3.53
N LEU A 113 -13.55 24.36 -3.78
CA LEU A 113 -12.24 24.44 -4.39
C LEU A 113 -12.35 24.94 -5.82
N GLN A 114 -11.52 25.92 -6.16
CA GLN A 114 -11.45 26.48 -7.49
C GLN A 114 -10.09 26.16 -8.10
N GLN A 115 -10.09 25.79 -9.38
CA GLN A 115 -8.85 25.65 -10.13
C GLN A 115 -8.59 26.98 -10.86
N GLN A 116 -7.55 27.71 -10.44
CA GLN A 116 -7.18 29.00 -11.03
C GLN A 116 -5.72 28.96 -11.48
N ARG A 117 -5.46 29.22 -12.77
CA ARG A 117 -4.10 29.36 -13.32
C ARG A 117 -3.15 28.20 -12.97
N GLY A 118 -3.64 26.96 -12.92
CA GLY A 118 -2.84 25.78 -12.56
C GLY A 118 -2.68 25.54 -11.05
N PHE A 119 -3.48 26.18 -10.22
CA PHE A 119 -3.52 25.97 -8.77
C PHE A 119 -4.91 25.59 -8.28
N HIS A 120 -4.97 24.71 -7.29
CA HIS A 120 -6.12 24.49 -6.41
C HIS A 120 -6.16 25.60 -5.36
N VAL A 121 -7.28 26.33 -5.29
CA VAL A 121 -7.46 27.50 -4.43
C VAL A 121 -8.73 27.37 -3.61
N LEU A 122 -8.61 27.53 -2.28
CA LEU A 122 -9.74 27.65 -1.35
C LEU A 122 -9.61 28.92 -0.53
N THR A 123 -10.63 29.77 -0.56
CA THR A 123 -10.64 31.03 0.21
C THR A 123 -11.50 30.89 1.47
N LEU A 124 -10.86 31.07 2.62
CA LEU A 124 -11.46 31.00 3.95
C LEU A 124 -11.65 32.42 4.51
N ASN A 125 -12.89 32.90 4.50
CA ASN A 125 -13.22 34.22 5.01
C ASN A 125 -13.55 34.12 6.50
N LEU A 126 -12.52 34.07 7.35
CA LEU A 126 -12.68 33.91 8.79
C LEU A 126 -13.02 35.25 9.44
N VAL A 127 -14.07 35.27 10.26
CA VAL A 127 -14.44 36.46 11.03
C VAL A 127 -13.88 36.32 12.44
N LYS A 128 -12.95 37.20 12.82
CA LYS A 128 -12.50 37.28 14.21
C LYS A 128 -13.54 38.07 15.02
N ARG A 129 -14.25 37.41 15.93
CA ARG A 129 -15.17 38.08 16.85
C ARG A 129 -14.35 38.81 17.92
N ILE A 130 -14.22 40.13 17.79
CA ILE A 130 -13.67 40.97 18.86
C ILE A 130 -14.85 41.40 19.73
N THR A 131 -14.72 41.23 21.04
CA THR A 131 -15.73 41.66 22.00
C THR A 131 -15.92 43.19 21.89
N ARG A 132 -17.16 43.59 21.56
CA ARG A 132 -17.76 44.93 21.59
C ARG A 132 -17.55 45.94 20.45
N PHE A 133 -16.67 45.78 19.45
CA PHE A 133 -16.47 46.82 18.40
C PHE A 133 -16.34 46.36 16.95
N GLY A 134 -17.04 45.28 16.58
CA GLY A 134 -17.08 44.79 15.20
C GLY A 134 -15.91 43.88 14.85
N GLY A 135 -16.20 42.78 14.15
CA GLY A 135 -15.19 41.79 13.78
C GLY A 135 -14.35 42.27 12.59
N ARG A 136 -13.01 42.11 12.67
CA ARG A 136 -12.16 42.24 11.48
C ARG A 136 -12.26 40.93 10.69
N ARG A 137 -12.66 41.04 9.42
CA ARG A 137 -12.59 39.93 8.46
C ARG A 137 -11.12 39.67 8.15
N HIS A 138 -10.70 38.42 8.29
CA HIS A 138 -9.38 37.98 7.90
C HIS A 138 -9.56 36.84 6.90
N SER A 139 -9.16 37.08 5.65
CA SER A 139 -9.24 36.08 4.60
C SER A 139 -7.93 35.30 4.58
N PHE A 140 -8.01 33.98 4.67
CA PHE A 140 -6.92 33.07 4.37
C PHE A 140 -7.17 32.45 3.01
N ILE A 141 -6.12 32.27 2.21
CA ILE A 141 -6.23 31.64 0.90
C ILE A 141 -5.29 30.45 0.91
N MET A 142 -5.87 29.25 0.84
CA MET A 142 -5.11 28.01 0.67
C MET A 142 -4.87 27.81 -0.82
N THR A 143 -3.61 27.69 -1.23
CA THR A 143 -3.21 27.55 -2.64
C THR A 143 -2.19 26.44 -2.80
N CYS A 144 -2.47 25.47 -3.67
CA CYS A 144 -1.55 24.38 -3.99
C CYS A 144 -1.48 24.17 -5.50
N PRO A 145 -0.30 23.83 -6.07
CA PRO A 145 -0.17 23.57 -7.50
C PRO A 145 -0.99 22.33 -7.90
N VAL A 146 -1.58 22.37 -9.10
CA VAL A 146 -2.21 21.19 -9.71
C VAL A 146 -1.09 20.28 -10.21
N VAL A 147 -1.08 19.03 -9.75
CA VAL A 147 -0.11 18.02 -10.20
C VAL A 147 -0.74 17.24 -11.34
N SER A 148 -0.08 17.22 -12.51
CA SER A 148 -0.65 16.65 -13.74
C SER A 148 -0.53 15.14 -13.85
N VAL A 149 0.38 14.50 -13.11
CA VAL A 149 0.57 13.05 -13.08
C VAL A 149 0.84 12.64 -11.64
N LEU A 150 -0.14 11.96 -11.03
CA LEU A 150 0.03 11.39 -9.70
C LEU A 150 0.70 10.02 -9.82
N PRO A 151 1.73 9.71 -9.00
CA PRO A 151 2.43 8.43 -9.00
C PRO A 151 1.50 7.25 -8.68
N ALA A 152 0.80 6.74 -9.68
CA ALA A 152 -0.21 5.69 -9.50
C ALA A 152 0.38 4.28 -9.55
N ARG A 153 1.63 4.14 -10.02
CA ARG A 153 2.27 2.84 -10.24
C ARG A 153 3.19 2.45 -9.09
N GLU A 154 3.10 1.18 -8.71
CA GLU A 154 4.02 0.49 -7.81
C GLU A 154 4.36 -0.86 -8.43
N GLU A 155 5.65 -1.18 -8.51
CA GLU A 155 6.12 -2.48 -8.95
C GLU A 155 7.09 -3.05 -7.91
N ILE A 156 6.84 -4.28 -7.49
CA ILE A 156 7.60 -5.00 -6.48
C ILE A 156 8.15 -6.26 -7.12
N GLN A 157 9.46 -6.48 -6.97
CA GLN A 157 10.13 -7.70 -7.37
C GLN A 157 10.69 -8.35 -6.11
N CYS A 158 10.13 -9.50 -5.77
CA CYS A 158 10.48 -10.33 -4.64
C CYS A 158 11.30 -11.52 -5.14
N ASP A 159 12.62 -11.42 -5.04
CA ASP A 159 13.51 -12.56 -5.29
C ASP A 159 13.84 -13.27 -3.97
N PRO A 160 14.38 -14.51 -4.03
CA PRO A 160 14.74 -15.24 -2.81
C PRO A 160 15.77 -14.52 -1.95
N GLU A 161 16.70 -13.77 -2.55
CA GLU A 161 17.80 -13.10 -1.85
C GLU A 161 17.63 -11.58 -1.76
N ASN A 162 16.89 -10.97 -2.69
CA ASN A 162 16.81 -9.52 -2.84
C ASN A 162 15.35 -9.09 -3.05
N ILE A 163 15.07 -7.86 -2.68
CA ILE A 163 13.83 -7.18 -3.02
C ILE A 163 14.17 -5.92 -3.81
N GLN A 164 13.31 -5.61 -4.78
CA GLN A 164 13.35 -4.36 -5.52
C GLN A 164 11.95 -3.73 -5.52
N VAL A 165 11.88 -2.46 -5.16
CA VAL A 165 10.66 -1.65 -5.24
C VAL A 165 10.89 -0.52 -6.23
N ILE A 166 10.01 -0.41 -7.21
CA ILE A 166 10.04 0.59 -8.28
C ILE A 166 8.79 1.46 -8.16
N ARG A 167 9.00 2.77 -8.08
CA ARG A 167 7.93 3.77 -7.97
C ARG A 167 8.27 4.96 -8.85
N GLN A 168 7.26 5.68 -9.31
CA GLN A 168 7.47 6.96 -9.96
C GLN A 168 7.88 8.00 -8.92
N VAL A 169 8.97 8.71 -9.16
CA VAL A 169 9.39 9.82 -8.32
C VAL A 169 8.25 10.82 -8.21
N PRO A 170 7.90 11.28 -7.00
CA PRO A 170 6.98 12.41 -6.85
C PRO A 170 7.62 13.63 -7.51
N HIS A 171 7.24 13.90 -8.76
CA HIS A 171 7.72 15.09 -9.47
C HIS A 171 6.88 16.27 -9.01
N ASP A 172 7.43 17.05 -8.08
CA ASP A 172 6.77 18.25 -7.62
C ASP A 172 6.98 19.43 -8.57
N ASN A 173 5.96 20.29 -8.63
CA ASN A 173 6.09 21.67 -9.13
C ASN A 173 6.93 22.57 -8.19
N TRP A 174 7.66 22.01 -7.21
CA TRP A 174 8.52 22.72 -6.24
C TRP A 174 10.02 22.64 -6.61
N ASN A 175 10.36 23.08 -7.81
CA ASN A 175 11.73 23.39 -8.25
C ASN A 175 12.79 22.27 -8.13
N ASN A 176 12.42 20.98 -8.02
CA ASN A 176 13.37 19.87 -7.84
C ASN A 176 14.22 19.98 -6.55
N GLU A 177 13.73 20.65 -5.49
CA GLU A 177 14.53 20.97 -4.30
C GLU A 177 14.40 19.98 -3.13
N LEU A 178 13.47 19.02 -3.18
CA LEU A 178 13.31 18.05 -2.09
C LEU A 178 14.49 17.06 -2.10
N GLN A 179 15.46 17.33 -1.23
CA GLN A 179 16.47 16.36 -0.84
C GLN A 179 15.76 15.26 -0.04
N TRP A 180 15.70 14.06 -0.62
CA TRP A 180 15.05 12.91 -0.04
C TRP A 180 16.03 12.14 0.84
N ASP A 181 15.56 11.71 2.01
CA ASP A 181 16.24 10.73 2.84
C ASP A 181 15.45 9.41 2.80
N LEU A 182 16.14 8.28 2.95
CA LEU A 182 15.51 7.00 3.20
C LEU A 182 15.16 6.85 4.67
N SER A 183 13.94 6.42 4.96
CA SER A 183 13.50 6.00 6.27
C SER A 183 13.12 4.53 6.27
N LEU A 184 13.82 3.72 7.06
CA LEU A 184 13.50 2.31 7.30
C LEU A 184 12.88 2.14 8.69
N SER A 185 11.70 1.52 8.73
CA SER A 185 10.91 1.23 9.94
C SER A 185 10.62 2.46 10.80
N ASP A 186 10.52 3.64 10.18
CA ASP A 186 10.33 4.95 10.83
C ASP A 186 11.38 5.30 11.91
N GLN A 187 12.52 4.58 11.94
CA GLN A 187 13.54 4.69 13.00
C GLN A 187 14.90 5.09 12.45
N LEU A 188 15.28 4.54 11.29
CA LEU A 188 16.58 4.76 10.68
C LEU A 188 16.42 5.69 9.50
N ILE A 189 17.09 6.85 9.55
CA ILE A 189 17.06 7.84 8.48
C ILE A 189 18.47 8.03 7.96
N VAL A 190 18.66 7.87 6.65
CA VAL A 190 19.93 8.08 5.97
C VAL A 190 19.69 8.84 4.68
N ALA A 191 20.65 9.70 4.30
CA ALA A 191 20.61 10.34 3.00
C ALA A 191 20.67 9.29 1.89
N MET A 192 20.06 9.59 0.74
CA MET A 192 19.97 8.64 -0.37
C MET A 192 21.35 8.20 -0.89
N GLU A 193 22.32 9.10 -0.91
CA GLU A 193 23.72 8.83 -1.28
C GLU A 193 24.40 7.80 -0.36
N ASP A 194 23.92 7.71 0.88
CA ASP A 194 24.45 6.85 1.94
C ASP A 194 23.58 5.60 2.17
N ALA A 195 22.63 5.31 1.27
CA ALA A 195 21.74 4.15 1.37
C ALA A 195 22.45 2.81 1.60
N SER A 196 23.69 2.68 1.12
CA SER A 196 24.52 1.49 1.33
C SER A 196 24.81 1.20 2.80
N LEU A 197 24.79 2.22 3.68
CA LEU A 197 24.95 2.06 5.12
C LEU A 197 23.83 1.22 5.75
N ILE A 198 22.67 1.16 5.10
CA ILE A 198 21.49 0.41 5.56
C ILE A 198 21.18 -0.80 4.67
N GLN A 199 22.21 -1.33 3.99
CA GLN A 199 22.09 -2.49 3.09
C GLN A 199 21.11 -2.28 1.92
N MET A 200 20.92 -1.02 1.52
CA MET A 200 20.09 -0.63 0.38
C MET A 200 20.92 0.02 -0.72
N ASN A 201 20.41 -0.06 -1.94
CA ASN A 201 20.94 0.63 -3.10
C ASN A 201 19.78 1.34 -3.80
N ILE A 202 20.01 2.60 -4.18
CA ILE A 202 19.02 3.38 -4.91
C ILE A 202 19.55 3.71 -6.28
N VAL A 203 18.70 3.54 -7.28
CA VAL A 203 18.94 3.97 -8.65
C VAL A 203 17.76 4.81 -9.10
N THR A 204 18.02 6.01 -9.60
CA THR A 204 17.03 6.82 -10.31
C THR A 204 17.17 6.55 -11.80
N ASN A 205 16.08 6.16 -12.46
CA ASN A 205 16.05 5.86 -13.88
C ASN A 205 14.88 6.60 -14.54
N GLY A 206 15.17 7.73 -15.18
CA GLY A 206 14.14 8.59 -15.76
C GLY A 206 13.20 9.13 -14.68
N SER A 207 11.91 8.82 -14.80
CA SER A 207 10.88 9.18 -13.80
C SER A 207 10.80 8.23 -12.62
N ASP A 208 11.55 7.13 -12.62
CA ASP A 208 11.38 6.06 -11.64
C ASP A 208 12.51 6.06 -10.62
N ILE A 209 12.15 5.83 -9.37
CA ILE A 209 13.06 5.50 -8.28
C ILE A 209 12.99 4.00 -8.03
N ILE A 210 14.16 3.37 -8.02
CA ILE A 210 14.35 1.95 -7.82
C ILE A 210 15.14 1.78 -6.53
N VAL A 211 14.53 1.18 -5.51
CA VAL A 211 15.22 0.81 -4.27
C VAL A 211 15.40 -0.69 -4.22
N ARG A 212 16.64 -1.13 -4.00
CA ARG A 212 17.03 -2.53 -3.88
C ARG A 212 17.61 -2.78 -2.51
N GLY A 213 17.41 -3.98 -1.98
CA GLY A 213 18.12 -4.41 -0.79
C GLY A 213 18.06 -5.90 -0.57
N ARG A 214 18.87 -6.38 0.38
CA ARG A 214 18.96 -7.80 0.71
C ARG A 214 17.79 -8.20 1.59
N ARG A 215 17.03 -9.17 1.12
CA ARG A 215 15.78 -9.64 1.73
C ARG A 215 15.90 -9.87 3.24
N ARG A 216 16.92 -10.64 3.64
CA ARG A 216 17.20 -11.01 5.05
C ARG A 216 17.58 -9.85 5.98
N GLU A 217 18.00 -8.71 5.43
CA GLU A 217 18.49 -7.57 6.20
C GLU A 217 17.40 -6.50 6.39
N ILE A 218 16.51 -6.34 5.40
CA ILE A 218 15.56 -5.22 5.36
C ILE A 218 14.09 -5.64 5.48
N LEU A 219 13.77 -6.93 5.32
CA LEU A 219 12.42 -7.41 5.51
C LEU A 219 12.20 -7.95 6.91
N SER A 220 11.02 -7.69 7.47
CA SER A 220 10.58 -8.21 8.75
C SER A 220 9.38 -9.14 8.55
N PRO A 221 9.34 -10.32 9.20
CA PRO A 221 8.18 -11.20 9.10
C PRO A 221 6.96 -10.57 9.77
N VAL A 222 5.81 -10.64 9.10
CA VAL A 222 4.52 -10.13 9.56
C VAL A 222 3.44 -11.18 9.31
N LYS A 223 2.61 -11.41 10.33
CA LYS A 223 1.41 -12.24 10.21
C LYS A 223 0.23 -11.36 9.81
N VAL A 224 -0.34 -11.64 8.64
CA VAL A 224 -1.57 -10.99 8.18
C VAL A 224 -2.64 -12.07 8.09
N MET A 225 -3.62 -11.99 9.00
CA MET A 225 -4.60 -13.05 9.23
C MET A 225 -3.90 -14.38 9.59
N GLU A 226 -4.11 -15.44 8.80
CA GLU A 226 -3.52 -16.77 9.02
C GLU A 226 -2.20 -16.98 8.24
N ASN A 227 -1.81 -16.03 7.37
CA ASN A 227 -0.66 -16.16 6.50
C ASN A 227 0.52 -15.31 6.99
N GLU A 228 1.74 -15.83 6.80
CA GLU A 228 2.99 -15.10 7.04
C GLU A 228 3.49 -14.50 5.72
N GLY A 229 3.91 -13.24 5.78
CA GLY A 229 4.66 -12.60 4.71
C GLY A 229 5.79 -11.75 5.27
N GLU A 230 6.59 -11.17 4.39
CA GLU A 230 7.76 -10.38 4.73
C GLU A 230 7.56 -8.94 4.30
N PHE A 231 7.64 -8.03 5.26
CA PHE A 231 7.31 -6.62 5.11
C PHE A 231 8.56 -5.73 5.02
N LEU A 232 8.55 -4.84 4.04
CA LEU A 232 9.49 -3.74 3.88
C LEU A 232 8.83 -2.44 4.37
N ALA A 233 9.28 -1.91 5.51
CA ALA A 233 8.80 -0.65 6.07
C ALA A 233 9.60 0.56 5.53
N LEU A 234 9.57 0.81 4.23
CA LEU A 234 10.41 1.82 3.58
C LEU A 234 9.62 3.08 3.16
N LYS A 235 10.14 4.26 3.50
CA LYS A 235 9.60 5.55 3.07
C LYS A 235 10.73 6.46 2.61
N LEU A 236 10.45 7.32 1.63
CA LEU A 236 11.27 8.52 1.39
C LEU A 236 10.70 9.66 2.23
N VAL A 237 11.57 10.45 2.86
CA VAL A 237 11.14 11.58 3.69
C VAL A 237 11.91 12.83 3.34
N SER A 238 11.24 13.98 3.38
CA SER A 238 11.87 15.29 3.21
C SER A 238 11.08 16.34 3.98
N GLY A 239 11.67 16.94 5.01
CA GLY A 239 10.97 17.85 5.92
C GLY A 239 9.70 17.21 6.52
N GLN A 240 8.54 17.81 6.22
CA GLN A 240 7.20 17.34 6.64
C GLN A 240 6.56 16.33 5.68
N TYR A 241 7.20 16.01 4.56
CA TYR A 241 6.69 15.12 3.54
C TYR A 241 7.21 13.70 3.72
N ALA A 242 6.35 12.74 3.42
CA ALA A 242 6.68 11.33 3.28
C ALA A 242 6.15 10.81 1.94
N TYR A 243 6.86 9.85 1.36
CA TYR A 243 6.46 9.15 0.16
C TYR A 243 6.68 7.66 0.38
N SER A 244 5.60 6.89 0.42
CA SER A 244 5.67 5.49 0.80
C SER A 244 6.21 4.60 -0.33
N MET A 245 7.17 3.74 0.03
CA MET A 245 7.75 2.67 -0.77
C MET A 245 7.66 1.33 -0.04
N GLU A 246 6.75 1.22 0.93
CA GLU A 246 6.58 0.00 1.71
C GLU A 246 6.05 -1.12 0.80
N ALA A 247 6.48 -2.35 1.02
CA ALA A 247 6.14 -3.47 0.16
C ALA A 247 5.98 -4.74 0.97
N MET A 248 5.22 -5.69 0.46
CA MET A 248 5.11 -7.01 1.07
C MET A 248 5.51 -8.08 0.06
N CYS A 249 6.32 -9.02 0.51
CA CYS A 249 6.72 -10.19 -0.27
C CYS A 249 6.17 -11.46 0.39
N PRO A 250 5.71 -12.45 -0.38
CA PRO A 250 5.45 -13.79 0.12
C PRO A 250 6.72 -14.39 0.71
N THR A 251 6.62 -15.24 1.72
CA THR A 251 7.77 -15.97 2.28
C THR A 251 8.42 -16.85 1.21
N VAL A 252 9.74 -17.05 1.31
CA VAL A 252 10.47 -17.88 0.34
C VAL A 252 10.09 -19.34 0.55
N THR A 253 9.32 -19.91 -0.39
CA THR A 253 8.98 -21.33 -0.42
C THR A 253 9.62 -22.03 -1.62
N THR A 254 9.87 -23.34 -1.48
CA THR A 254 10.38 -24.20 -2.56
C THR A 254 9.26 -24.92 -3.32
N SER A 255 8.04 -24.94 -2.77
CA SER A 255 6.86 -25.56 -3.38
C SER A 255 5.80 -24.53 -3.72
N THR A 256 5.15 -24.73 -4.85
CA THR A 256 3.98 -23.97 -5.28
C THR A 256 2.75 -24.50 -4.55
N ALA A 257 2.08 -23.67 -3.75
CA ALA A 257 0.76 -24.00 -3.19
C ALA A 257 -0.31 -23.92 -4.29
N ASP A 258 -1.45 -24.58 -4.10
CA ASP A 258 -2.57 -24.52 -5.06
C ASP A 258 -3.16 -23.11 -5.18
N GLU A 259 -3.16 -22.38 -4.07
CA GLU A 259 -3.58 -20.98 -3.99
C GLU A 259 -2.42 -20.10 -3.49
N THR A 260 -2.27 -18.92 -4.10
CA THR A 260 -1.30 -17.91 -3.70
C THR A 260 -2.02 -16.78 -3.00
N VAL A 261 -1.55 -16.44 -1.80
CA VAL A 261 -2.05 -15.30 -1.02
C VAL A 261 -1.10 -14.13 -1.17
N MET A 262 -1.63 -12.97 -1.55
CA MET A 262 -0.88 -11.73 -1.70
C MET A 262 -1.49 -10.65 -0.83
N HIS A 263 -0.65 -9.85 -0.18
CA HIS A 263 -1.09 -8.77 0.69
C HIS A 263 -0.61 -7.44 0.11
N ILE A 264 -1.54 -6.50 -0.07
CA ILE A 264 -1.29 -5.17 -0.62
C ILE A 264 -1.65 -4.14 0.45
N PHE A 265 -0.72 -3.22 0.74
CA PHE A 265 -0.96 -2.16 1.70
C PHE A 265 -1.97 -1.14 1.18
N LYS A 266 -2.95 -0.81 2.02
CA LYS A 266 -3.89 0.28 1.76
C LYS A 266 -3.22 1.60 2.11
N ARG A 267 -2.92 2.40 1.09
CA ARG A 267 -2.33 3.74 1.26
C ARG A 267 -2.55 4.61 0.04
N LEU A 268 -2.47 5.93 0.24
CA LEU A 268 -2.42 6.88 -0.86
C LEU A 268 -1.07 6.79 -1.57
N LEU A 269 -1.10 6.67 -2.90
CA LEU A 269 0.10 6.65 -3.71
C LEU A 269 0.51 8.08 -4.06
N GLY A 270 1.27 8.71 -3.16
CA GLY A 270 1.68 10.09 -3.32
C GLY A 270 2.41 10.65 -2.12
N LEU A 271 2.59 11.96 -2.12
CA LEU A 271 3.11 12.70 -0.98
C LEU A 271 2.07 12.74 0.11
N THR A 272 2.48 12.34 1.31
CA THR A 272 1.69 12.34 2.53
C THR A 272 2.44 13.07 3.64
N LYS A 273 1.74 13.34 4.73
CA LYS A 273 2.33 13.97 5.92
C LYS A 273 3.20 12.99 6.68
N ARG A 274 4.46 13.35 6.87
CA ARG A 274 5.41 12.59 7.69
C ARG A 274 4.95 12.54 9.15
N GLY A 275 4.98 11.35 9.74
CA GLY A 275 4.64 11.16 11.16
C GLY A 275 3.18 11.43 11.49
N SER A 276 2.28 11.41 10.51
CA SER A 276 0.84 11.51 10.77
C SER A 276 0.41 10.35 11.66
N THR A 277 -0.13 10.67 12.84
CA THR A 277 -0.81 9.70 13.71
C THR A 277 -2.20 9.34 13.20
N HIS A 278 -2.71 10.09 12.23
CA HIS A 278 -3.97 9.81 11.57
C HIS A 278 -3.66 8.91 10.38
N THR A 279 -3.98 7.62 10.53
CA THR A 279 -4.05 6.67 9.43
C THR A 279 -5.18 7.10 8.52
N GLU A 280 -4.86 7.37 7.26
CA GLU A 280 -5.87 7.59 6.23
C GLU A 280 -6.58 6.27 5.99
N GLU A 281 -7.73 6.10 6.63
CA GLU A 281 -8.55 4.91 6.45
C GLU A 281 -9.11 4.94 5.04
N LEU A 282 -8.49 4.14 4.15
CA LEU A 282 -8.98 3.93 2.81
C LEU A 282 -9.98 2.79 2.80
N THR A 283 -10.99 2.89 1.95
CA THR A 283 -11.97 1.82 1.76
C THR A 283 -11.91 1.34 0.33
N VAL A 284 -11.70 0.04 0.14
CA VAL A 284 -11.70 -0.55 -1.20
C VAL A 284 -13.10 -0.41 -1.81
N SER A 285 -13.14 0.11 -3.02
CA SER A 285 -14.37 0.24 -3.82
C SER A 285 -14.42 -0.80 -4.94
N ASP A 286 -13.28 -1.09 -5.55
CA ASP A 286 -13.15 -2.05 -6.65
C ASP A 286 -11.73 -2.62 -6.71
N VAL A 287 -11.63 -3.89 -7.11
CA VAL A 287 -10.38 -4.61 -7.32
C VAL A 287 -10.46 -5.35 -8.63
N SER A 288 -9.47 -5.14 -9.50
CA SER A 288 -9.32 -5.93 -10.73
C SER A 288 -7.94 -6.56 -10.79
N VAL A 289 -7.90 -7.84 -11.17
CA VAL A 289 -6.67 -8.60 -11.39
C VAL A 289 -6.57 -8.90 -12.88
N ASN A 290 -5.47 -8.48 -13.52
CA ASN A 290 -5.35 -8.57 -14.97
C ASN A 290 -5.25 -10.02 -15.46
N GLN A 291 -4.63 -10.89 -14.68
CA GLN A 291 -4.35 -12.28 -15.06
C GLN A 291 -5.60 -13.17 -15.01
N THR A 292 -6.57 -12.90 -14.14
CA THR A 292 -7.70 -13.79 -13.90
C THR A 292 -8.88 -13.06 -13.26
N GLN A 293 -10.10 -13.54 -13.53
CA GLN A 293 -11.32 -13.13 -12.83
C GLN A 293 -11.66 -14.05 -11.65
N ASN A 294 -10.96 -15.18 -11.52
CA ASN A 294 -11.16 -16.12 -10.43
C ASN A 294 -10.17 -15.80 -9.30
N PHE A 295 -10.61 -14.99 -8.35
CA PHE A 295 -9.87 -14.64 -7.14
C PHE A 295 -10.85 -14.29 -6.02
N THR A 296 -10.39 -14.34 -4.77
CA THR A 296 -11.12 -13.80 -3.62
C THR A 296 -10.37 -12.60 -3.04
N VAL A 297 -11.12 -11.69 -2.42
CA VAL A 297 -10.60 -10.49 -1.79
C VAL A 297 -11.01 -10.48 -0.33
N HIS A 298 -10.05 -10.22 0.55
CA HIS A 298 -10.27 -9.95 1.96
C HIS A 298 -9.69 -8.60 2.32
N GLU A 299 -10.51 -7.71 2.86
CA GLU A 299 -10.10 -6.37 3.27
C GLU A 299 -9.97 -6.28 4.80
N THR A 300 -8.87 -5.70 5.26
CA THR A 300 -8.67 -5.28 6.66
C THR A 300 -8.49 -3.76 6.71
N SER A 301 -8.22 -3.20 7.89
CA SER A 301 -7.93 -1.77 8.04
C SER A 301 -6.68 -1.36 7.24
N GLU A 302 -5.65 -2.20 7.23
CA GLU A 302 -4.33 -1.88 6.65
C GLU A 302 -4.05 -2.59 5.32
N PHE A 303 -4.72 -3.71 5.04
CA PHE A 303 -4.37 -4.59 3.92
C PHE A 303 -5.57 -4.95 3.04
N VAL A 304 -5.28 -5.17 1.76
CA VAL A 304 -6.11 -5.95 0.83
C VAL A 304 -5.38 -7.26 0.57
N SER A 305 -6.03 -8.38 0.89
CA SER A 305 -5.49 -9.73 0.64
C SER A 305 -6.19 -10.35 -0.55
N LEU A 306 -5.41 -10.84 -1.51
CA LEU A 306 -5.90 -11.53 -2.70
C LEU A 306 -5.54 -13.01 -2.61
N ILE A 307 -6.52 -13.88 -2.80
CA ILE A 307 -6.29 -15.32 -2.94
C ILE A 307 -6.55 -15.69 -4.39
N ILE A 308 -5.51 -16.15 -5.07
CA ILE A 308 -5.54 -16.42 -6.51
C ILE A 308 -5.08 -17.86 -6.74
N PRO A 309 -5.80 -18.66 -7.56
CA PRO A 309 -5.32 -19.97 -7.98
C PRO A 309 -3.94 -19.84 -8.65
N THR A 310 -2.94 -20.50 -8.08
CA THR A 310 -1.54 -20.34 -8.46
C THR A 310 -1.29 -20.65 -9.93
N THR A 311 -2.02 -21.62 -10.47
CA THR A 311 -1.96 -22.05 -11.88
C THR A 311 -2.31 -20.93 -12.88
N GLN A 312 -3.04 -19.89 -12.46
CA GLN A 312 -3.43 -18.76 -13.32
C GLN A 312 -2.33 -17.69 -13.43
N ILE A 313 -1.38 -17.67 -12.49
CA ILE A 313 -0.37 -16.60 -12.36
C ILE A 313 1.06 -17.13 -12.41
N LEU A 314 1.23 -18.45 -12.35
CA LEU A 314 2.51 -19.14 -12.39
C LEU A 314 3.09 -19.15 -13.81
N GLN A 315 4.33 -18.71 -13.91
CA GLN A 315 5.13 -18.70 -15.13
C GLN A 315 6.49 -19.35 -14.86
N THR A 316 7.19 -19.74 -15.92
CA THR A 316 8.52 -20.34 -15.83
C THR A 316 9.48 -19.64 -16.77
N LYS A 317 10.69 -19.38 -16.28
CA LYS A 317 11.83 -18.84 -17.04
C LYS A 317 13.07 -19.71 -16.80
N THR A 318 14.04 -19.65 -17.70
CA THR A 318 15.34 -20.30 -17.48
C THR A 318 16.16 -19.48 -16.48
N CYS A 319 16.87 -20.15 -15.57
CA CYS A 319 17.76 -19.47 -14.64
C CYS A 319 18.92 -18.77 -15.36
N THR A 320 19.29 -17.59 -14.87
CA THR A 320 20.40 -16.78 -15.43
C THR A 320 21.72 -17.54 -15.41
N ASP A 321 21.97 -18.30 -14.34
CA ASP A 321 23.24 -18.98 -14.10
C ASP A 321 23.35 -20.36 -14.76
N SER A 322 22.22 -20.94 -15.20
CA SER A 322 22.20 -22.25 -15.86
C SER A 322 20.96 -22.44 -16.70
N LYS A 323 21.16 -22.67 -18.00
CA LYS A 323 20.09 -23.01 -18.95
C LYS A 323 19.39 -24.34 -18.66
N GLN A 324 19.97 -25.18 -17.79
CA GLN A 324 19.39 -26.47 -17.39
C GLN A 324 18.46 -26.34 -16.18
N LEU A 325 18.53 -25.22 -15.45
CA LEU A 325 17.68 -24.95 -14.31
C LEU A 325 16.49 -24.10 -14.74
N LEU A 326 15.31 -24.47 -14.23
CA LEU A 326 14.09 -23.71 -14.42
C LEU A 326 13.78 -22.93 -13.15
N GLN A 327 13.27 -21.72 -13.36
CA GLN A 327 12.85 -20.83 -12.32
C GLN A 327 11.38 -20.51 -12.51
N SER A 328 10.57 -20.97 -11.57
CA SER A 328 9.18 -20.61 -11.48
C SER A 328 9.05 -19.21 -10.85
N PHE A 329 8.07 -18.43 -11.30
CA PHE A 329 7.74 -17.15 -10.69
C PHE A 329 6.25 -16.85 -10.86
N TYR A 330 5.70 -16.06 -9.94
CA TYR A 330 4.36 -15.52 -10.06
C TYR A 330 4.44 -14.07 -10.49
N ARG A 331 3.55 -13.65 -11.38
CA ARG A 331 3.36 -12.23 -11.69
C ARG A 331 1.89 -11.87 -11.65
N VAL A 332 1.57 -10.83 -10.88
CA VAL A 332 0.21 -10.32 -10.73
C VAL A 332 0.20 -8.82 -10.92
N ASP A 333 -0.70 -8.35 -11.77
CA ASP A 333 -0.99 -6.93 -11.97
C ASP A 333 -2.41 -6.65 -11.46
N VAL A 334 -2.52 -5.75 -10.49
CA VAL A 334 -3.73 -5.41 -9.77
C VAL A 334 -4.03 -3.92 -9.95
N VAL A 335 -5.30 -3.59 -10.15
CA VAL A 335 -5.77 -2.21 -10.05
C VAL A 335 -6.74 -2.11 -8.88
N LEU A 336 -6.34 -1.33 -7.87
CA LEU A 336 -7.14 -1.02 -6.69
C LEU A 336 -7.77 0.37 -6.85
N THR A 337 -9.06 0.48 -6.53
CA THR A 337 -9.76 1.76 -6.47
C THR A 337 -10.31 1.96 -5.06
N PHE A 338 -10.10 3.15 -4.49
CA PHE A 338 -10.59 3.50 -3.16
C PHE A 338 -11.76 4.48 -3.25
N LYS A 339 -12.61 4.53 -2.21
CA LYS A 339 -13.74 5.46 -2.17
C LYS A 339 -13.31 6.91 -1.98
N GLU A 340 -12.17 7.11 -1.33
CA GLU A 340 -11.68 8.41 -0.85
C GLU A 340 -10.87 9.16 -1.92
N THR A 341 -10.43 8.49 -2.98
CA THR A 341 -9.67 9.09 -4.08
C THR A 341 -10.17 8.60 -5.43
N ASN A 342 -10.09 9.48 -6.44
CA ASN A 342 -10.39 9.12 -7.83
C ASN A 342 -9.21 8.44 -8.53
N HIS A 343 -8.04 8.40 -7.89
CA HIS A 343 -6.84 7.79 -8.43
C HIS A 343 -6.84 6.29 -8.18
N LYS A 344 -6.49 5.55 -9.23
CA LYS A 344 -6.35 4.10 -9.16
C LYS A 344 -4.92 3.74 -8.80
N MET A 345 -4.76 2.77 -7.92
CA MET A 345 -3.46 2.20 -7.59
C MET A 345 -3.18 1.04 -8.54
N HIS A 346 -2.18 1.21 -9.39
CA HIS A 346 -1.65 0.18 -10.29
C HIS A 346 -0.50 -0.52 -9.59
N TRP A 347 -0.76 -1.71 -9.09
CA TRP A 347 0.18 -2.49 -8.29
C TRP A 347 0.59 -3.74 -9.06
N THR A 348 1.89 -3.95 -9.20
CA THR A 348 2.45 -5.16 -9.82
C THR A 348 3.38 -5.83 -8.83
N MET A 349 3.27 -7.16 -8.70
CA MET A 349 4.26 -7.96 -7.99
C MET A 349 4.75 -9.12 -8.83
N GLU A 350 6.06 -9.26 -8.92
CA GLU A 350 6.75 -10.46 -9.38
C GLU A 350 7.38 -11.16 -8.18
N ASN A 351 7.07 -12.43 -7.95
CA ASN A 351 7.68 -13.23 -6.91
C ASN A 351 8.41 -14.42 -7.52
N THR A 352 9.73 -14.40 -7.49
CA THR A 352 10.59 -15.41 -8.07
C THR A 352 10.95 -16.48 -7.04
N MET A 353 10.80 -17.76 -7.41
CA MET A 353 11.24 -18.87 -6.56
C MET A 353 12.72 -19.24 -6.78
N PRO A 354 13.33 -20.02 -5.88
CA PRO A 354 14.67 -20.57 -6.10
C PRO A 354 14.74 -21.42 -7.38
N CYS A 355 15.90 -21.40 -8.03
CA CYS A 355 16.17 -22.25 -9.19
C CYS A 355 16.12 -23.73 -8.83
N THR A 356 15.42 -24.52 -9.64
CA THR A 356 15.33 -25.98 -9.46
C THR A 356 15.77 -26.71 -10.72
N ALA A 357 16.27 -27.94 -10.56
CA ALA A 357 16.54 -28.81 -11.70
C ALA A 357 15.23 -29.08 -12.43
N GLY A 358 15.19 -28.81 -13.74
CA GLY A 358 14.02 -29.16 -14.55
C GLY A 358 13.70 -30.64 -14.40
N PRO A 359 12.42 -31.07 -14.56
CA PRO A 359 12.10 -32.48 -14.56
C PRO A 359 13.01 -33.17 -15.56
N ALA A 360 13.84 -34.10 -15.08
CA ALA A 360 14.68 -34.90 -15.94
C ALA A 360 13.76 -35.49 -16.99
N ALA A 361 13.92 -35.08 -18.26
CA ALA A 361 13.33 -35.81 -19.35
C ALA A 361 13.78 -37.25 -19.15
N SER A 362 12.85 -38.12 -18.79
CA SER A 362 13.11 -39.54 -18.70
C SER A 362 13.47 -39.96 -20.11
N TYR A 363 14.76 -39.90 -20.42
CA TYR A 363 15.32 -40.64 -21.52
C TYR A 363 15.08 -42.09 -21.13
N VAL A 364 13.91 -42.61 -21.52
CA VAL A 364 13.73 -44.03 -21.76
C VAL A 364 14.66 -44.33 -22.91
N THR A 365 15.94 -44.52 -22.58
CA THR A 365 16.88 -45.13 -23.49
C THR A 365 16.42 -46.56 -23.60
N SER A 366 15.60 -46.82 -24.62
CA SER A 366 15.27 -48.17 -25.08
C SER A 366 16.58 -48.86 -25.42
N SER A 367 17.12 -49.61 -24.47
CA SER A 367 18.26 -50.50 -24.72
C SER A 367 17.76 -51.67 -25.56
N PRO A 368 18.44 -52.05 -26.66
CA PRO A 368 18.01 -53.14 -27.52
C PRO A 368 18.09 -54.47 -26.79
N ALA A 369 17.01 -55.25 -26.85
CA ALA A 369 16.96 -56.62 -26.34
C ALA A 369 17.99 -57.52 -27.05
N PRO A 370 18.68 -58.43 -26.34
CA PRO A 370 19.29 -59.58 -26.97
C PRO A 370 18.32 -60.77 -26.94
N HIS A 371 18.01 -61.27 -28.14
CA HIS A 371 17.39 -62.57 -28.36
C HIS A 371 18.26 -63.70 -27.81
N ILE A 372 17.76 -64.53 -26.89
CA ILE A 372 18.07 -65.98 -26.82
C ILE A 372 16.84 -66.76 -26.37
N THR A 373 16.57 -67.82 -27.12
CA THR A 373 15.46 -68.77 -27.05
C THR A 373 15.66 -69.86 -25.98
N VAL A 374 14.56 -70.47 -25.53
CA VAL A 374 14.36 -71.82 -24.91
C VAL A 374 14.09 -71.91 -23.39
N ARG A 375 12.84 -72.32 -23.07
CA ARG A 375 12.23 -72.83 -21.80
C ARG A 375 12.45 -74.37 -21.70
N PRO A 376 12.06 -75.14 -20.64
CA PRO A 376 11.25 -74.84 -19.42
C PRO A 376 11.91 -75.38 -18.11
N THR A 377 11.33 -75.28 -16.89
CA THR A 377 10.55 -76.36 -16.22
C THR A 377 10.21 -75.95 -14.76
N LEU A 378 8.94 -76.19 -14.34
CA LEU A 378 8.31 -76.50 -13.02
C LEU A 378 8.98 -76.05 -11.67
N ASN A 379 8.30 -75.78 -10.54
CA ASN A 379 6.90 -75.82 -10.08
C ASN A 379 6.79 -75.21 -8.64
N PHE A 380 5.54 -75.16 -8.15
CA PHE A 380 4.98 -75.06 -6.78
C PHE A 380 4.24 -73.73 -6.50
N ILE A 381 2.90 -73.65 -6.65
CA ILE A 381 1.75 -74.27 -5.94
C ILE A 381 1.54 -73.71 -4.52
N ASN A 382 0.56 -72.81 -4.35
CA ASN A 382 -0.73 -73.02 -3.64
C ASN A 382 -1.53 -71.69 -3.61
N THR A 383 -2.73 -71.53 -4.24
CA THR A 383 -4.10 -71.86 -3.76
C THR A 383 -4.34 -71.47 -2.29
N SER A 384 -5.30 -70.62 -1.90
CA SER A 384 -6.77 -70.65 -2.12
C SER A 384 -7.39 -69.25 -1.84
N LEU A 385 -8.34 -68.72 -2.65
CA LEU A 385 -9.81 -68.90 -2.56
C LEU A 385 -10.41 -68.35 -1.22
N SER A 386 -11.50 -67.58 -1.12
CA SER A 386 -12.69 -67.41 -1.99
C SER A 386 -13.67 -66.35 -1.40
N THR A 387 -14.45 -65.70 -2.29
CA THR A 387 -15.92 -65.43 -2.18
C THR A 387 -16.38 -64.29 -1.24
N GLU A 388 -17.25 -63.34 -1.60
CA GLU A 388 -18.52 -63.48 -2.34
C GLU A 388 -19.05 -62.16 -2.96
N ARG A 389 -19.81 -62.29 -4.05
CA ARG A 389 -20.58 -61.25 -4.77
C ARG A 389 -22.04 -61.21 -4.27
N ALA A 390 -22.71 -60.07 -4.39
CA ALA A 390 -24.09 -59.89 -4.92
C ALA A 390 -24.37 -58.37 -5.03
N ALA A 391 -24.65 -57.75 -6.18
CA ALA A 391 -25.83 -57.78 -7.06
C ALA A 391 -27.08 -57.01 -6.53
N VAL A 392 -27.21 -55.77 -7.05
CA VAL A 392 -28.34 -54.83 -7.33
C VAL A 392 -29.79 -55.35 -7.18
N PRO A 393 -30.78 -54.52 -6.75
CA PRO A 393 -31.74 -53.92 -7.72
C PRO A 393 -32.29 -52.48 -7.40
N THR A 394 -33.10 -52.02 -8.35
CA THR A 394 -33.61 -50.71 -8.81
C THR A 394 -34.76 -50.03 -8.02
N HIS A 395 -34.99 -48.74 -8.34
CA HIS A 395 -36.20 -47.87 -8.19
C HIS A 395 -36.56 -47.36 -6.77
N THR A 396 -36.91 -46.08 -6.54
CA THR A 396 -38.14 -45.40 -7.00
C THR A 396 -38.07 -43.87 -6.79
N GLN A 397 -38.76 -43.12 -7.67
CA GLN A 397 -39.03 -41.66 -7.64
C GLN A 397 -40.29 -41.35 -6.79
N PRO A 398 -40.57 -40.07 -6.43
CA PRO A 398 -41.74 -39.37 -7.00
C PRO A 398 -41.46 -37.89 -7.37
N LYS A 399 -41.82 -37.42 -8.58
CA LYS A 399 -43.02 -36.61 -8.96
C LYS A 399 -43.30 -35.37 -8.07
N GLN A 400 -43.15 -34.11 -8.51
CA GLN A 400 -43.84 -33.33 -9.58
C GLN A 400 -45.04 -32.54 -9.03
N ASP A 401 -44.99 -31.20 -9.12
CA ASP A 401 -46.09 -30.22 -9.31
C ASP A 401 -45.43 -28.84 -9.52
N SER A 402 -45.35 -28.24 -10.70
CA SER A 402 -46.37 -27.56 -11.51
C SER A 402 -47.14 -26.43 -10.79
N SER A 403 -46.80 -25.17 -11.11
CA SER A 403 -47.78 -24.20 -11.60
C SER A 403 -47.12 -22.86 -11.96
N THR A 404 -47.30 -22.45 -13.21
CA THR A 404 -47.32 -21.05 -13.67
C THR A 404 -48.65 -20.86 -14.38
N PRO A 405 -49.26 -19.68 -14.28
CA PRO A 405 -49.69 -18.95 -15.50
C PRO A 405 -49.21 -17.49 -15.47
N ARG A 406 -48.65 -16.91 -16.55
CA ARG A 406 -49.32 -16.23 -17.70
C ARG A 406 -50.37 -15.21 -17.25
N ASP A 407 -50.58 -14.05 -17.84
CA ASP A 407 -50.00 -13.18 -18.86
C ASP A 407 -50.93 -11.94 -18.79
N HIS A 408 -50.44 -10.71 -18.99
CA HIS A 408 -50.99 -9.79 -19.99
C HIS A 408 -50.37 -8.38 -19.96
N ASP A 409 -49.80 -8.06 -21.12
CA ASP A 409 -49.69 -6.80 -21.86
C ASP A 409 -50.41 -5.54 -21.37
N GLY A 410 -49.75 -4.40 -21.65
CA GLY A 410 -50.37 -3.08 -21.66
C GLY A 410 -49.42 -1.96 -22.12
N ASN A 411 -49.06 -1.98 -23.40
CA ASN A 411 -48.40 -0.89 -24.14
C ASN A 411 -49.15 0.46 -24.02
N LEU A 412 -48.44 1.58 -23.83
CA LEU A 412 -48.87 2.86 -24.43
C LEU A 412 -47.70 3.78 -24.81
N HIS A 413 -47.78 4.18 -26.07
CA HIS A 413 -46.92 5.04 -26.86
C HIS A 413 -47.06 6.56 -26.57
N LYS A 414 -45.95 7.29 -26.83
CA LYS A 414 -45.83 8.60 -27.55
C LYS A 414 -45.98 9.96 -26.77
N PRO A 415 -45.57 11.13 -27.34
CA PRO A 415 -44.17 11.60 -27.44
C PRO A 415 -43.99 13.16 -27.27
N PHE A 416 -42.75 13.65 -27.46
CA PHE A 416 -42.31 14.99 -27.95
C PHE A 416 -42.87 16.31 -27.38
N THR A 417 -41.97 17.21 -26.97
CA THR A 417 -41.94 18.60 -27.48
C THR A 417 -40.55 19.22 -27.34
N SER A 418 -40.06 19.73 -28.48
CA SER A 418 -38.96 20.67 -28.62
C SER A 418 -39.46 22.10 -28.49
N HIS A 419 -38.67 23.01 -27.90
CA HIS A 419 -38.72 24.42 -28.28
C HIS A 419 -37.32 25.06 -28.32
N THR A 420 -37.10 25.72 -29.44
CA THR A 420 -36.01 26.59 -29.89
C THR A 420 -36.02 27.94 -29.19
N GLY A 421 -34.86 28.64 -29.11
CA GLY A 421 -34.86 30.08 -28.83
C GLY A 421 -33.53 30.79 -28.53
N ARG A 422 -32.85 31.23 -29.61
CA ARG A 422 -32.02 32.46 -29.78
C ARG A 422 -30.74 32.68 -28.95
N GLY A 423 -29.68 33.03 -29.69
CA GLY A 423 -28.38 33.45 -29.13
C GLY A 423 -28.22 34.97 -28.93
N ARG A 424 -26.98 35.36 -28.59
CA ARG A 424 -26.42 36.68 -28.88
C ARG A 424 -24.89 36.63 -28.78
N LEU A 425 -24.24 37.11 -29.84
CA LEU A 425 -22.91 37.72 -29.79
C LEU A 425 -22.93 38.93 -28.85
N VAL A 426 -21.91 39.06 -27.99
CA VAL A 426 -20.98 40.21 -27.88
C VAL A 426 -19.66 39.66 -27.37
#